data_AF-A0A357I4C8-F1
#
_entry.id   AF-A0A357I4C8-F1
#
_cell.length_a   1.000
_cell.length_b   1.000
_cell.length_c   1.000
_cell.angle_alpha   90.00
_cell.angle_beta   90.00
_cell.angle_gamma   90.00
#
_symmetry.space_group_name_H-M   'P 1'
#
loop_
_entity.id
_entity.type
_entity.pdbx_description
1 polymer ?
#
loop_
_entity_poly.entity_id
_entity_poly.type
_entity_poly.pdbx_seq_one_letter_code
_entity_poly.pdbx_strand_id
1 'polypeptide(L)'
;MSIETINPADFVEVQDVAKLRSEQLADLEAIGLPTLGRMQTRRATEIQSSKIGVGFETLDRFMFDPERVYPLLEELGAKWTRVQTGWSRCETVKGQYDFEWLETIVDRLLAVGVEPFFCVSFGNQLYMPDVPHESTVGHVPLYYGDEVRQAWHDYVVALAECFRGKVRYWEVWNEPNIPQFWHPSKPDGAEYAELV
;
A
#
# COMPACT_ATOMS: atom_id res chain seq x y z
N MET A 1 -2.56 -21.93 -18.96
CA MET A 1 -3.55 -21.84 -17.88
C MET A 1 -3.93 -20.39 -17.78
N SER A 2 -5.18 -20.04 -18.09
CA SER A 2 -5.70 -18.69 -17.85
C SER A 2 -5.67 -18.47 -16.35
N ILE A 3 -4.94 -17.45 -15.91
CA ILE A 3 -5.03 -16.97 -14.54
C ILE A 3 -6.45 -16.42 -14.42
N GLU A 4 -7.34 -17.15 -13.75
CA GLU A 4 -8.62 -16.58 -13.35
C GLU A 4 -8.29 -15.29 -12.59
N THR A 5 -8.84 -14.17 -13.06
CA THR A 5 -8.71 -12.87 -12.40
C THR A 5 -9.26 -13.01 -10.98
N ILE A 6 -8.36 -13.17 -10.01
CA ILE A 6 -8.71 -13.20 -8.58
C ILE A 6 -9.34 -11.85 -8.26
N ASN A 7 -10.64 -11.86 -7.95
CA ASN A 7 -11.32 -10.68 -7.45
C ASN A 7 -11.11 -10.61 -5.93
N PRO A 8 -10.43 -9.59 -5.40
CA PRO A 8 -10.18 -9.47 -3.96
C PRO A 8 -11.47 -9.47 -3.15
N ALA A 9 -12.54 -8.91 -3.72
CA ALA A 9 -13.85 -8.86 -3.06
C ALA A 9 -14.42 -10.24 -2.71
N ASP A 10 -13.96 -11.30 -3.39
CA ASP A 10 -14.40 -12.69 -3.15
C ASP A 10 -13.70 -13.32 -1.93
N PHE A 11 -12.56 -12.77 -1.48
CA PHE A 11 -11.74 -13.28 -0.38
C PHE A 11 -11.68 -12.35 0.83
N VAL A 12 -12.00 -11.06 0.62
CA VAL A 12 -12.08 -10.07 1.70
C VAL A 12 -13.42 -10.22 2.41
N GLU A 13 -13.37 -10.78 3.62
CA GLU A 13 -14.53 -10.91 4.50
C GLU A 13 -15.34 -9.60 4.51
N VAL A 14 -16.67 -9.71 4.38
CA VAL A 14 -17.55 -8.55 4.53
C VAL A 14 -17.49 -8.12 6.00
N GLN A 15 -16.63 -7.15 6.25
CA GLN A 15 -16.46 -6.52 7.55
C GLN A 15 -17.68 -5.61 7.77
N ASP A 16 -18.63 -6.03 8.60
CA ASP A 16 -19.69 -5.15 9.09
C ASP A 16 -19.04 -4.11 10.02
N VAL A 17 -18.64 -2.98 9.44
CA VAL A 17 -17.91 -1.91 10.14
C VAL A 17 -18.71 -1.38 11.33
N ALA A 18 -20.04 -1.33 11.24
CA ALA A 18 -20.88 -0.87 12.34
C ALA A 18 -20.86 -1.86 13.50
N LYS A 19 -20.97 -3.16 13.20
CA LYS A 19 -20.83 -4.24 14.18
C LYS A 19 -19.44 -4.26 14.80
N LEU A 20 -18.38 -4.23 14.00
CA LEU A 20 -17.00 -4.21 14.49
C LEU A 20 -16.73 -3.02 15.39
N ARG A 21 -17.26 -1.84 15.03
CA ARG A 21 -17.20 -0.65 15.88
C ARG A 21 -17.90 -0.90 17.22
N SER A 22 -19.07 -1.54 17.23
CA SER A 22 -19.79 -1.84 18.48
C SER A 22 -19.11 -2.93 19.33
N GLU A 23 -18.40 -3.87 18.70
CA GLU A 23 -17.72 -4.98 19.39
C GLU A 23 -16.33 -4.60 19.91
N GLN A 24 -15.62 -3.71 19.21
CA GLN A 24 -14.25 -3.30 19.55
C GLN A 24 -14.19 -2.06 20.42
N LEU A 25 -15.18 -1.17 20.35
CA LEU A 25 -15.24 -0.02 21.24
C LEU A 25 -15.83 -0.45 22.57
N ALA A 26 -15.20 0.00 23.65
CA ALA A 26 -15.74 -0.19 24.99
C ALA A 26 -17.14 0.42 25.07
N ASP A 27 -18.06 -0.32 25.71
CA ASP A 27 -19.35 0.23 26.10
C ASP A 27 -19.12 1.39 27.07
N LEU A 28 -19.23 2.62 26.55
CA LEU A 28 -18.96 3.83 27.30
C LEU A 28 -19.93 3.99 28.48
N GLU A 29 -21.12 3.40 28.42
CA GLU A 29 -22.08 3.40 29.53
C GLU A 29 -21.60 2.47 30.66
N ALA A 30 -21.02 1.31 30.31
CA ALA A 30 -20.43 0.39 31.28
C ALA A 30 -19.22 0.96 32.03
N ILE A 31 -18.55 1.98 31.47
CA ILE A 31 -17.41 2.66 32.11
C ILE A 31 -17.86 3.56 33.28
N GLY A 32 -19.15 3.94 33.35
CA GLY A 32 -19.72 4.70 34.47
C GLY A 32 -19.20 6.14 34.62
N LEU A 33 -18.51 6.66 33.61
CA LEU A 33 -18.04 8.06 33.59
C LEU A 33 -19.12 8.98 32.98
N PRO A 34 -19.28 10.21 33.51
CA PRO A 34 -20.26 11.15 32.96
C PRO A 34 -19.84 11.65 31.58
N THR A 35 -20.75 11.57 30.60
CA THR A 35 -20.56 12.16 29.28
C THR A 35 -20.54 13.69 29.36
N LEU A 36 -19.40 14.31 29.08
CA LEU A 36 -19.24 15.76 29.07
C LEU A 36 -19.60 16.41 27.73
N GLY A 37 -19.60 15.62 26.65
CA GLY A 37 -19.92 16.09 25.31
C GLY A 37 -19.36 15.16 24.23
N ARG A 38 -19.58 15.54 22.96
CA ARG A 38 -19.06 14.83 21.79
C ARG A 38 -18.12 15.74 21.03
N MET A 39 -16.90 15.27 20.77
CA MET A 39 -15.96 15.99 19.92
C MET A 39 -16.46 15.97 18.48
N GLN A 40 -16.50 17.13 17.84
CA GLN A 40 -16.83 17.23 16.43
C GLN A 40 -15.62 16.80 15.59
N THR A 41 -15.77 15.77 14.77
CA THR A 41 -14.78 15.41 13.76
C THR A 41 -14.97 16.28 12.52
N ARG A 42 -13.91 16.43 11.73
CA ARG A 42 -13.92 17.17 10.46
C ARG A 42 -13.55 16.21 9.35
N ARG A 43 -14.22 16.33 8.21
CA ARG A 43 -13.90 15.50 7.05
C ARG A 43 -12.56 15.93 6.46
N ALA A 44 -11.86 15.02 5.80
CA ALA A 44 -10.60 15.32 5.14
C ALA A 44 -10.75 16.48 4.13
N THR A 45 -11.84 16.48 3.36
CA THR A 45 -12.20 17.54 2.40
C THR A 45 -12.48 18.92 3.03
N GLU A 46 -12.73 18.99 4.34
CA GLU A 46 -13.09 20.22 5.06
C GLU A 46 -11.89 20.88 5.78
N ILE A 47 -10.72 20.24 5.76
CA ILE A 47 -9.53 20.71 6.48
C ILE A 47 -8.32 20.80 5.56
N GLN A 48 -7.42 21.75 5.84
CA GLN A 48 -6.18 21.90 5.08
C GLN A 48 -5.14 20.83 5.42
N SER A 49 -5.04 20.41 6.69
CA SER A 49 -3.99 19.50 7.15
C SER A 49 -4.43 18.66 8.35
N SER A 50 -3.84 17.48 8.47
CA SER A 50 -3.99 16.57 9.61
C SER A 50 -2.68 15.82 9.82
N LYS A 51 -2.41 15.43 11.07
CA LYS A 51 -1.30 14.54 11.43
C LYS A 51 -1.67 13.05 11.29
N ILE A 52 -2.93 12.76 10.97
CA ILE A 52 -3.45 11.41 10.86
C ILE A 52 -3.24 10.91 9.43
N GLY A 53 -2.65 9.72 9.32
CA GLY A 53 -2.57 8.95 8.10
C GLY A 53 -2.89 7.49 8.34
N VAL A 54 -3.24 6.78 7.27
CA VAL A 54 -3.59 5.35 7.31
C VAL A 54 -2.75 4.60 6.28
N GLY A 55 -2.11 3.51 6.68
CA GLY A 55 -1.36 2.65 5.76
C GLY A 55 -2.33 1.80 4.94
N PHE A 56 -2.16 1.81 3.62
CA PHE A 56 -2.75 0.84 2.70
C PHE A 56 -1.78 -0.32 2.52
N GLU A 57 -1.47 -0.97 3.65
CA GLU A 57 -0.55 -2.10 3.70
C GLU A 57 -1.18 -3.32 3.02
N THR A 58 -0.36 -4.11 2.33
CA THR A 58 -0.75 -5.37 1.70
C THR A 58 -1.77 -5.24 0.56
N LEU A 59 -2.05 -4.00 0.14
CA LEU A 59 -2.96 -3.67 -0.96
C LEU A 59 -2.50 -4.27 -2.29
N ASP A 60 -1.19 -4.34 -2.49
CA ASP A 60 -0.51 -4.99 -3.62
C ASP A 60 -0.84 -6.48 -3.76
N ARG A 61 -1.23 -7.13 -2.65
CA ARG A 61 -1.54 -8.56 -2.53
C ARG A 61 -3.02 -8.86 -2.37
N PHE A 62 -3.89 -7.93 -2.76
CA PHE A 62 -5.35 -8.14 -2.76
C PHE A 62 -5.95 -8.45 -1.38
N MET A 63 -5.28 -8.05 -0.29
CA MET A 63 -5.69 -8.37 1.08
C MET A 63 -6.89 -7.55 1.58
N PHE A 64 -7.23 -6.44 0.90
CA PHE A 64 -8.44 -5.68 1.16
C PHE A 64 -8.93 -4.94 -0.10
N ASP A 65 -10.23 -4.59 -0.07
CA ASP A 65 -10.86 -3.74 -1.10
C ASP A 65 -10.79 -2.27 -0.66
N PRO A 66 -10.07 -1.40 -1.39
CA PRO A 66 -9.90 -0.01 -0.99
C PRO A 66 -11.18 0.83 -1.12
N GLU A 67 -12.17 0.41 -1.93
CA GLU A 67 -13.44 1.14 -2.06
C GLU A 67 -14.20 1.21 -0.73
N ARG A 68 -14.04 0.18 0.12
CA ARG A 68 -14.70 0.11 1.44
C ARG A 68 -14.15 1.12 2.45
N VAL A 69 -12.94 1.63 2.24
CA VAL A 69 -12.25 2.45 3.24
C VAL A 69 -12.15 3.93 2.87
N TYR A 70 -12.33 4.33 1.61
CA TYR A 70 -12.30 5.76 1.23
C TYR A 70 -13.28 6.64 2.02
N PRO A 71 -14.56 6.25 2.24
CA PRO A 71 -15.48 7.06 3.06
C PRO A 71 -15.00 7.19 4.50
N LEU A 72 -14.39 6.13 5.06
CA LEU A 72 -13.86 6.13 6.41
C LEU A 72 -12.64 7.04 6.55
N LEU A 73 -11.76 7.08 5.55
CA LEU A 73 -10.64 8.02 5.51
C LEU A 73 -11.12 9.47 5.50
N GLU A 74 -12.15 9.75 4.68
CA GLU A 74 -12.75 11.08 4.60
C GLU A 74 -13.33 11.48 5.97
N GLU A 75 -14.16 10.63 6.58
CA GLU A 75 -14.80 10.91 7.88
C GLU A 75 -13.81 11.04 9.04
N LEU A 76 -12.69 10.31 8.98
CA LEU A 76 -11.62 10.36 9.98
C LEU A 76 -10.87 11.71 9.95
N GLY A 77 -10.94 12.46 8.85
CA GLY A 77 -10.09 13.64 8.66
C GLY A 77 -8.62 13.25 8.48
N ALA A 78 -8.36 12.05 7.93
CA ALA A 78 -7.02 11.64 7.55
C ALA A 78 -6.53 12.51 6.38
N LYS A 79 -5.23 12.73 6.30
CA LYS A 79 -4.63 13.51 5.19
C LYS A 79 -3.56 12.77 4.41
N TRP A 80 -3.20 11.57 4.85
CA TRP A 80 -2.08 10.82 4.31
C TRP A 80 -2.44 9.36 4.17
N THR A 81 -2.06 8.76 3.05
CA THR A 81 -2.11 7.31 2.88
C THR A 81 -0.80 6.79 2.31
N ARG A 82 -0.20 5.81 2.97
CA ARG A 82 0.96 5.05 2.47
C ARG A 82 0.47 3.92 1.57
N VAL A 83 0.81 3.92 0.28
CA VAL A 83 0.33 2.95 -0.70
C VAL A 83 1.48 2.06 -1.15
N GLN A 84 1.38 0.75 -0.92
CA GLN A 84 2.32 -0.22 -1.51
C GLN A 84 2.03 -0.37 -3.01
N THR A 85 3.04 -0.11 -3.85
CA THR A 85 2.85 -0.01 -5.30
C THR A 85 2.75 -1.36 -5.99
N GLY A 86 3.41 -2.40 -5.48
CA GLY A 86 3.24 -3.77 -5.93
C GLY A 86 3.79 -4.04 -7.34
N TRP A 87 5.12 -4.15 -7.47
CA TRP A 87 5.76 -4.44 -8.77
C TRP A 87 5.19 -5.67 -9.48
N SER A 88 5.09 -6.82 -8.80
CA SER A 88 4.44 -8.05 -9.34
C SER A 88 3.04 -7.83 -9.89
N ARG A 89 2.30 -6.84 -9.37
CA ARG A 89 0.93 -6.55 -9.79
C ARG A 89 0.88 -5.62 -11.00
N CYS A 90 1.80 -4.67 -11.08
CA CYS A 90 1.89 -3.73 -12.19
C CYS A 90 2.57 -4.32 -13.43
N GLU A 91 3.40 -5.35 -13.29
CA GLU A 91 4.08 -5.97 -14.41
C GLU A 91 3.84 -7.48 -14.42
N THR A 92 2.89 -7.91 -15.26
CA THR A 92 2.53 -9.33 -15.43
C THR A 92 3.10 -9.93 -16.72
N VAL A 93 3.67 -9.09 -17.58
CA VAL A 93 4.43 -9.46 -18.78
C VAL A 93 5.71 -8.62 -18.79
N LYS A 94 6.88 -9.26 -18.94
CA LYS A 94 8.19 -8.56 -18.90
C LYS A 94 8.21 -7.35 -19.84
N GLY A 95 8.58 -6.19 -19.30
CA GLY A 95 8.65 -4.89 -19.95
C GLY A 95 7.31 -4.23 -20.25
N GLN A 96 6.18 -4.77 -19.78
CA GLN A 96 4.84 -4.23 -20.02
C GLN A 96 4.16 -3.91 -18.70
N TYR A 97 3.98 -2.61 -18.44
CA TYR A 97 3.39 -2.11 -17.21
C TYR A 97 1.91 -1.75 -17.39
N ASP A 98 1.08 -2.22 -16.48
CA ASP A 98 -0.30 -1.78 -16.30
C ASP A 98 -0.42 -1.10 -14.93
N PHE A 99 -0.69 0.20 -14.95
CA PHE A 99 -0.84 1.03 -13.77
C PHE A 99 -2.29 1.44 -13.51
N GLU A 100 -3.26 1.02 -14.32
CA GLU A 100 -4.66 1.49 -14.24
C GLU A 100 -5.25 1.32 -12.83
N TRP A 101 -4.92 0.20 -12.20
CA TRP A 101 -5.32 -0.09 -10.83
C TRP A 101 -4.74 0.91 -9.80
N LEU A 102 -3.44 1.21 -9.86
CA LEU A 102 -2.81 2.19 -8.98
C LEU A 102 -3.32 3.61 -9.27
N GLU A 103 -3.55 3.94 -10.54
CA GLU A 103 -4.13 5.23 -10.94
C GLU A 103 -5.51 5.42 -10.32
N THR A 104 -6.34 4.38 -10.35
CA THR A 104 -7.66 4.40 -9.72
C THR A 104 -7.55 4.66 -8.21
N ILE A 105 -6.60 4.03 -7.52
CA ILE A 105 -6.38 4.26 -6.08
C ILE A 105 -5.97 5.70 -5.81
N VAL A 106 -4.99 6.21 -6.56
CA VAL A 106 -4.48 7.59 -6.40
C VAL A 106 -5.60 8.59 -6.64
N ASP A 107 -6.36 8.44 -7.73
CA ASP A 107 -7.44 9.36 -8.08
C ASP A 107 -8.56 9.33 -7.03
N ARG A 108 -8.88 8.15 -6.48
CA ARG A 108 -9.86 8.03 -5.38
C ARG A 108 -9.38 8.68 -4.08
N LEU A 109 -8.13 8.48 -3.68
CA LEU A 109 -7.55 9.12 -2.50
C LEU A 109 -7.57 10.65 -2.62
N LEU A 110 -7.16 11.18 -3.77
CA LEU A 110 -7.19 12.62 -4.05
C LEU A 110 -8.62 13.16 -4.03
N ALA A 111 -9.60 12.43 -4.58
CA ALA A 111 -11.00 12.83 -4.58
C ALA A 111 -11.59 12.98 -3.17
N VAL A 112 -11.14 12.17 -2.20
CA VAL A 112 -11.54 12.29 -0.79
C VAL A 112 -10.62 13.21 0.02
N GLY A 113 -9.75 13.97 -0.64
CA GLY A 113 -8.90 14.98 -0.02
C GLY A 113 -7.73 14.42 0.80
N VAL A 114 -7.26 13.22 0.46
CA VAL A 114 -6.15 12.50 1.10
C VAL A 114 -4.94 12.44 0.16
N GLU A 115 -3.76 12.82 0.65
CA GLU A 115 -2.51 12.75 -0.13
C GLU A 115 -1.94 11.32 -0.11
N PRO A 116 -1.78 10.67 -1.28
CA PRO A 116 -1.05 9.41 -1.37
C PRO A 116 0.47 9.64 -1.31
N PHE A 117 1.17 8.71 -0.68
CA PHE A 117 2.60 8.53 -0.89
C PHE A 117 2.91 7.06 -1.14
N PHE A 118 3.85 6.81 -2.04
CA PHE A 118 4.15 5.46 -2.49
C PHE A 118 5.25 4.82 -1.67
N CYS A 119 5.02 3.59 -1.24
CA CYS A 119 6.06 2.66 -0.82
C CYS A 119 6.38 1.75 -2.01
N VAL A 120 7.56 1.94 -2.58
CA VAL A 120 8.03 1.20 -3.75
C VAL A 120 8.68 -0.10 -3.27
N SER A 121 7.92 -1.19 -3.38
CA SER A 121 8.25 -2.55 -2.94
C SER A 121 7.28 -3.56 -3.59
N PHE A 122 7.52 -4.87 -3.64
CA PHE A 122 8.77 -5.61 -3.46
C PHE A 122 9.29 -6.07 -4.84
N GLY A 123 9.76 -7.31 -4.98
CA GLY A 123 10.26 -7.86 -6.25
C GLY A 123 9.14 -8.25 -7.26
N ASN A 124 9.50 -9.10 -8.22
CA ASN A 124 8.58 -9.67 -9.19
C ASN A 124 9.02 -11.09 -9.63
N GLN A 125 8.11 -12.08 -9.55
CA GLN A 125 8.38 -13.48 -9.94
C GLN A 125 8.73 -13.66 -11.42
N LEU A 126 8.35 -12.73 -12.31
CA LEU A 126 8.80 -12.76 -13.71
C LEU A 126 10.33 -12.78 -13.83
N TYR A 127 11.00 -12.17 -12.86
CA TYR A 127 12.46 -12.04 -12.79
C TYR A 127 13.07 -12.92 -11.71
N MET A 128 12.27 -13.36 -10.73
CA MET A 128 12.70 -14.18 -9.59
C MET A 128 11.87 -15.48 -9.51
N PRO A 129 11.96 -16.38 -10.49
CA PRO A 129 11.06 -17.54 -10.60
C PRO A 129 11.22 -18.55 -9.45
N ASP A 130 12.38 -18.59 -8.80
CA ASP A 130 12.65 -19.52 -7.70
C ASP A 130 12.15 -19.02 -6.33
N VAL A 131 11.55 -17.83 -6.26
CA VAL A 131 11.00 -17.26 -5.03
C VAL A 131 9.61 -17.86 -4.73
N PRO A 132 9.36 -18.38 -3.51
CA PRO A 132 8.18 -19.21 -3.21
C PRO A 132 6.82 -18.48 -3.21
N HIS A 133 6.79 -17.14 -3.30
CA HIS A 133 5.56 -16.34 -3.23
C HIS A 133 5.46 -15.32 -4.37
N GLU A 134 4.25 -15.17 -4.94
CA GLU A 134 3.96 -14.34 -6.13
C GLU A 134 4.30 -12.85 -5.97
N SER A 135 4.13 -12.33 -4.77
CA SER A 135 4.45 -10.95 -4.42
C SER A 135 5.92 -10.74 -4.07
N THR A 136 6.71 -11.82 -3.98
CA THR A 136 8.15 -11.80 -3.68
C THR A 136 8.51 -10.90 -2.49
N VAL A 137 7.64 -10.86 -1.49
CA VAL A 137 7.77 -9.98 -0.32
C VAL A 137 9.15 -10.17 0.32
N GLY A 138 9.84 -9.06 0.53
CA GLY A 138 11.17 -9.01 1.14
C GLY A 138 12.33 -9.46 0.26
N HIS A 139 12.10 -10.01 -0.94
CA HIS A 139 13.17 -10.42 -1.85
C HIS A 139 13.74 -9.22 -2.60
N VAL A 140 14.95 -8.81 -2.22
CA VAL A 140 15.60 -7.58 -2.71
C VAL A 140 16.17 -7.81 -4.11
N PRO A 141 15.82 -7.00 -5.13
CA PRO A 141 16.32 -7.15 -6.50
C PRO A 141 17.84 -7.25 -6.66
N LEU A 142 18.61 -6.64 -5.74
CA LEU A 142 20.07 -6.63 -5.76
C LEU A 142 20.70 -8.04 -5.77
N TYR A 143 20.02 -9.06 -5.24
CA TYR A 143 20.59 -10.41 -5.10
C TYR A 143 20.22 -11.37 -6.23
N TYR A 144 19.50 -10.91 -7.25
CA TYR A 144 18.97 -11.76 -8.32
C TYR A 144 19.65 -11.53 -9.68
N GLY A 145 20.78 -10.83 -9.70
CA GLY A 145 21.59 -10.60 -10.90
C GLY A 145 21.19 -9.34 -11.69
N ASP A 146 21.98 -9.04 -12.72
CA ASP A 146 21.91 -7.76 -13.44
C ASP A 146 20.58 -7.56 -14.18
N GLU A 147 19.98 -8.63 -14.71
CA GLU A 147 18.65 -8.55 -15.35
C GLU A 147 17.59 -8.02 -14.38
N VAL A 148 17.60 -8.53 -13.14
CA VAL A 148 16.57 -8.18 -12.14
C VAL A 148 16.81 -6.79 -11.56
N ARG A 149 18.08 -6.39 -11.41
CA ARG A 149 18.46 -5.02 -11.07
C ARG A 149 17.99 -4.02 -12.14
N GLN A 150 18.22 -4.34 -13.41
CA GLN A 150 17.77 -3.50 -14.52
C GLN A 150 16.24 -3.44 -14.59
N ALA A 151 15.55 -4.57 -14.44
CA ALA A 151 14.09 -4.60 -14.45
C ALA A 151 13.47 -3.82 -13.29
N TRP A 152 14.05 -3.91 -12.09
CA TRP A 152 13.65 -3.08 -10.95
C TRP A 152 13.81 -1.59 -11.26
N HIS A 153 14.97 -1.20 -11.79
CA HIS A 153 15.22 0.18 -12.21
C HIS A 153 14.16 0.65 -13.24
N ASP A 154 13.91 -0.15 -14.27
CA ASP A 154 12.97 0.20 -15.34
C ASP A 154 11.52 0.33 -14.82
N TYR A 155 11.13 -0.52 -13.86
CA TYR A 155 9.85 -0.40 -13.16
C TYR A 155 9.75 0.91 -12.38
N VAL A 156 10.77 1.24 -11.58
CA VAL A 156 10.80 2.48 -10.78
C VAL A 156 10.72 3.71 -11.70
N VAL A 157 11.43 3.71 -12.82
CA VAL A 157 11.36 4.78 -13.83
C VAL A 157 9.96 4.88 -14.43
N ALA A 158 9.39 3.78 -14.92
CA ALA A 158 8.07 3.76 -15.54
C ALA A 158 6.98 4.23 -14.56
N LEU A 159 7.06 3.80 -13.29
CA LEU A 159 6.16 4.21 -12.23
C LEU A 159 6.28 5.71 -11.94
N ALA A 160 7.50 6.23 -11.80
CA ALA A 160 7.74 7.65 -11.55
C ALA A 160 7.27 8.54 -12.73
N GLU A 161 7.42 8.07 -13.96
CA GLU A 161 6.91 8.75 -15.15
C GLU A 161 5.38 8.78 -15.21
N CYS A 162 4.73 7.64 -14.97
CA CYS A 162 3.27 7.51 -14.97
C CYS A 162 2.62 8.41 -13.91
N PHE A 163 3.16 8.44 -12.69
CA PHE A 163 2.59 9.20 -11.57
C PHE A 163 3.17 10.62 -11.41
N ARG A 164 3.92 11.10 -12.40
CA ARG A 164 4.48 12.45 -12.39
C ARG A 164 3.36 13.49 -12.25
N GLY A 165 3.46 14.32 -11.22
CA GLY A 165 2.49 15.37 -10.94
C GLY A 165 1.23 14.90 -10.19
N LYS A 166 1.02 13.59 -10.03
CA LYS A 166 -0.05 13.01 -9.20
C LYS A 166 0.46 12.59 -7.80
N VAL A 167 1.68 12.05 -7.72
CA VAL A 167 2.29 11.58 -6.45
C VAL A 167 3.59 12.31 -6.16
N ARG A 168 3.66 12.96 -5.00
CA ARG A 168 4.81 13.81 -4.61
C ARG A 168 5.80 13.09 -3.70
N TYR A 169 5.34 12.14 -2.91
CA TYR A 169 6.13 11.52 -1.84
C TYR A 169 6.34 10.04 -2.13
N TRP A 170 7.58 9.61 -1.94
CA TRP A 170 8.06 8.29 -2.30
C TRP A 170 8.93 7.77 -1.17
N GLU A 171 8.71 6.53 -0.81
CA GLU A 171 9.47 5.74 0.14
C GLU A 171 10.03 4.54 -0.64
N VAL A 172 11.34 4.36 -0.56
CA VAL A 172 12.01 3.24 -1.23
C VAL A 172 12.16 2.11 -0.22
N TRP A 173 11.56 0.97 -0.57
CA TRP A 173 11.55 -0.26 0.21
C TRP A 173 10.73 -0.21 1.51
N ASN A 174 10.54 -1.39 2.12
CA ASN A 174 9.85 -1.57 3.40
C ASN A 174 10.78 -2.24 4.41
N GLU A 175 10.97 -1.61 5.57
CA GLU A 175 11.64 -2.18 6.76
C GLU A 175 12.94 -2.97 6.44
N PRO A 176 13.92 -2.36 5.75
CA PRO A 176 15.14 -3.06 5.30
C PRO A 176 15.97 -3.64 6.45
N ASN A 177 15.76 -3.15 7.68
CA ASN A 177 16.40 -3.64 8.89
C ASN A 177 15.79 -4.96 9.43
N ILE A 178 14.66 -5.42 8.90
CA ILE A 178 13.97 -6.62 9.35
C ILE A 178 14.29 -7.77 8.36
N PRO A 179 14.84 -8.91 8.82
CA PRO A 179 15.25 -10.00 7.94
C PRO A 179 14.15 -10.50 6.98
N GLN A 180 12.89 -10.50 7.43
CA GLN A 180 11.73 -10.90 6.62
C GLN A 180 11.49 -10.00 5.41
N PHE A 181 11.97 -8.75 5.47
CA PHE A 181 11.86 -7.77 4.40
C PHE A 181 13.20 -7.50 3.71
N TRP A 182 14.22 -8.32 3.99
CA TRP A 182 15.54 -8.22 3.39
C TRP A 182 16.12 -9.61 3.13
N HIS A 183 15.65 -10.24 2.06
CA HIS A 183 16.05 -11.56 1.60
C HIS A 183 16.76 -11.51 0.24
N PRO A 184 17.64 -12.49 -0.07
CA PRO A 184 18.02 -13.64 0.76
C PRO A 184 19.18 -13.38 1.73
N SER A 185 19.76 -12.18 1.74
CA SER A 185 20.88 -11.82 2.62
C SER A 185 20.42 -11.41 4.03
N LYS A 186 21.33 -10.88 4.85
CA LYS A 186 21.00 -10.17 6.09
C LYS A 186 20.82 -8.68 5.79
N PRO A 187 19.99 -7.96 6.58
CA PRO A 187 19.91 -6.50 6.52
C PRO A 187 21.27 -5.82 6.48
N ASP A 188 21.47 -4.96 5.49
CA ASP A 188 22.70 -4.19 5.31
C ASP A 188 22.38 -2.77 4.84
N GLY A 189 22.91 -1.78 5.57
CA GLY A 189 22.64 -0.36 5.28
C GLY A 189 23.35 0.17 4.04
N ALA A 190 24.49 -0.40 3.66
CA ALA A 190 25.21 -0.02 2.45
C ALA A 190 24.50 -0.57 1.21
N GLU A 191 24.00 -1.80 1.27
CA GLU A 191 23.20 -2.38 0.18
C GLU A 191 21.81 -1.70 0.09
N TYR A 192 21.22 -1.26 1.21
CA TYR A 192 20.04 -0.38 1.15
C TYR A 192 20.34 0.95 0.42
N ALA A 193 21.50 1.56 0.66
CA ALA A 193 21.90 2.76 -0.05
C ALA A 193 22.17 2.52 -1.55
N GLU A 194 22.52 1.30 -1.95
CA GLU A 194 22.65 0.91 -3.37
C GLU A 194 21.30 0.72 -4.06
N LEU A 195 20.26 0.34 -3.32
CA LEU A 195 18.90 0.16 -3.84
C LEU A 195 18.19 1.50 -4.14
N VAL A 196 18.54 2.56 -3.40
CA VAL A 196 17.92 3.91 -3.46
C VAL A 196 18.55 4.78 -4.54
#